data_AF-A0A965S4H3-F1
#
_entry.id   AF-A0A965S4H3-F1
#
_cell.length_a   1.000
_cell.length_b   1.000
_cell.length_c   1.000
_cell.angle_alpha   90.00
_cell.angle_beta   90.00
_cell.angle_gamma   90.00
#
_symmetry.space_group_name_H-M   'P 1'
#
loop_
_entity.id
_entity.type
_entity.pdbx_description
1 polymer ?
#
loop_
_entity_poly.entity_id
_entity_poly.type
_entity_poly.pdbx_seq_one_letter_code
_entity_poly.pdbx_strand_id
1 'polypeptide(L)'
;MAGTLSLLHAQKSIKKADDAFDNAEYFKAIELYKDAYKSAKTRDEKAQIYFKLGVCCKSINNFKEAESNLRNAVSSGYPDAQVYLYLAQALKARQNYAEAIEQFNTFKAKGGDSKTALDGIRSCEIAKRILETPTRFKIENAPFNSKAKDYGPCFSDKKNTCIMFSSNREGAMGSGNIDDISGGNPSDLWETKKDKNEKWATPVILPPTICTEVNEGRSWLSLKGDLLFFTRCPEDKQRNNYCGLFLSRKQGST
;
A
#
# COMPACT_ATOMS: atom_id res chain seq x y z
N MET A 1 -35.94 -3.02 -25.17
CA MET A 1 -34.84 -2.05 -25.38
C MET A 1 -34.20 -1.54 -24.09
N ALA A 2 -34.94 -1.27 -23.01
CA ALA A 2 -34.34 -0.82 -21.73
C ALA A 2 -33.40 -1.86 -21.08
N GLY A 3 -33.73 -3.16 -21.15
CA GLY A 3 -32.88 -4.23 -20.60
C GLY A 3 -31.52 -4.36 -21.31
N THR A 4 -31.50 -4.26 -22.64
CA THR A 4 -30.27 -4.36 -23.44
C THR A 4 -29.32 -3.17 -23.22
N LEU A 5 -29.87 -1.96 -23.09
CA LEU A 5 -29.08 -0.77 -22.76
C LEU A 5 -28.46 -0.83 -21.36
N SER A 6 -29.21 -1.36 -20.38
CA SER A 6 -28.73 -1.51 -19.00
C SER A 6 -27.62 -2.55 -18.88
N LEU A 7 -27.70 -3.66 -19.63
CA LEU A 7 -26.66 -4.69 -19.70
C LEU A 7 -25.37 -4.17 -20.36
N LEU A 8 -25.49 -3.43 -21.48
CA LEU A 8 -24.35 -2.77 -22.14
C LEU A 8 -23.66 -1.74 -21.23
N HIS A 9 -24.43 -1.00 -20.42
CA HIS A 9 -23.88 -0.04 -19.47
C HIS A 9 -23.13 -0.72 -18.31
N ALA A 10 -23.69 -1.80 -17.76
CA ALA A 10 -23.04 -2.59 -16.70
C ALA A 10 -21.71 -3.20 -17.19
N GLN A 11 -21.71 -3.77 -18.40
CA GLN A 11 -20.51 -4.36 -19.00
C GLN A 11 -19.43 -3.31 -19.31
N LYS A 12 -19.83 -2.09 -19.69
CA LYS A 12 -18.89 -0.97 -19.89
C LYS A 12 -18.32 -0.45 -18.57
N SER A 13 -19.09 -0.47 -17.49
CA SER A 13 -18.66 -0.01 -16.16
C SER A 13 -17.61 -0.94 -15.56
N ILE A 14 -17.85 -2.26 -15.56
CA ILE A 14 -16.90 -3.24 -15.03
C ILE A 14 -15.58 -3.24 -15.82
N LYS A 15 -15.64 -3.09 -17.15
CA LYS A 15 -14.44 -3.02 -17.99
C LYS A 15 -13.50 -1.88 -17.59
N LYS A 16 -14.05 -0.69 -17.30
CA LYS A 16 -13.23 0.44 -16.82
C LYS A 16 -12.56 0.14 -15.48
N ALA A 17 -13.27 -0.55 -14.59
CA ALA A 17 -12.73 -0.95 -13.30
C ALA A 17 -11.61 -2.00 -13.46
N ASP A 18 -11.79 -2.95 -14.37
CA ASP A 18 -10.78 -3.94 -14.73
C ASP A 18 -9.54 -3.28 -15.36
N ASP A 19 -9.72 -2.34 -16.29
CA ASP A 19 -8.61 -1.60 -16.90
C ASP A 19 -7.79 -0.85 -15.83
N ALA A 20 -8.45 -0.18 -14.88
CA ALA A 20 -7.77 0.48 -13.75
C ALA A 20 -7.06 -0.52 -12.83
N PHE A 21 -7.70 -1.67 -12.55
CA PHE A 21 -7.11 -2.74 -11.75
C PHE A 21 -5.84 -3.31 -12.39
N ASP A 22 -5.88 -3.57 -13.69
CA ASP A 22 -4.78 -4.16 -14.46
C ASP A 22 -3.60 -3.17 -14.58
N ASN A 23 -3.88 -1.87 -14.58
CA ASN A 23 -2.88 -0.80 -14.49
C ASN A 23 -2.38 -0.53 -13.05
N ALA A 24 -2.83 -1.33 -12.07
CA ALA A 24 -2.53 -1.15 -10.64
C ALA A 24 -2.99 0.19 -10.03
N GLU A 25 -3.91 0.91 -10.69
CA GLU A 25 -4.59 2.11 -10.19
C GLU A 25 -5.64 1.72 -9.13
N TYR A 26 -5.19 1.07 -8.05
CA TYR A 26 -6.08 0.36 -7.13
C TYR A 26 -7.07 1.28 -6.41
N PHE A 27 -6.67 2.51 -6.07
CA PHE A 27 -7.59 3.46 -5.44
C PHE A 27 -8.72 3.85 -6.39
N LYS A 28 -8.38 4.19 -7.65
CA LYS A 28 -9.37 4.47 -8.69
C LYS A 28 -10.23 3.26 -9.03
N ALA A 29 -9.63 2.07 -9.11
CA ALA A 29 -10.35 0.82 -9.34
C ALA A 29 -11.38 0.55 -8.24
N ILE A 30 -11.11 0.88 -6.97
CA ILE A 30 -12.08 0.74 -5.87
C ILE A 30 -13.36 1.53 -6.15
N GLU A 31 -13.23 2.79 -6.54
CA GLU A 31 -14.39 3.64 -6.83
C GLU A 31 -15.17 3.13 -8.04
N LEU A 32 -14.46 2.73 -9.10
CA LEU A 32 -15.08 2.15 -10.30
C LEU A 32 -15.80 0.82 -10.02
N TYR A 33 -15.23 -0.06 -9.19
CA TYR A 33 -15.88 -1.31 -8.81
C TYR A 33 -17.09 -1.09 -7.89
N LYS A 34 -17.05 -0.11 -6.99
CA LYS A 34 -18.23 0.29 -6.18
C LYS A 34 -19.38 0.74 -7.09
N ASP A 35 -19.07 1.48 -8.14
CA ASP A 35 -20.07 1.90 -9.12
C ASP A 35 -20.58 0.73 -9.98
N ALA A 36 -19.68 -0.14 -10.46
CA ALA A 36 -20.05 -1.35 -11.18
C ALA A 36 -20.98 -2.26 -10.35
N TYR A 37 -20.75 -2.36 -9.04
CA TYR A 37 -21.56 -3.15 -8.12
C TYR A 37 -23.04 -2.75 -8.13
N LYS A 38 -23.35 -1.45 -8.27
CA LYS A 38 -24.74 -0.94 -8.31
C LYS A 38 -25.54 -1.53 -9.48
N SER A 39 -24.87 -1.92 -10.56
CA SER A 39 -25.50 -2.47 -11.76
C SER A 39 -25.43 -4.00 -11.82
N ALA A 40 -24.62 -4.65 -10.97
CA ALA A 40 -24.46 -6.10 -10.94
C ALA A 40 -25.76 -6.82 -10.56
N LYS A 41 -26.13 -7.85 -11.32
CA LYS A 41 -27.40 -8.57 -11.17
C LYS A 41 -27.21 -9.96 -10.62
N THR A 42 -26.18 -10.66 -11.06
CA THR A 42 -25.96 -12.04 -10.67
C THR A 42 -25.12 -12.13 -9.40
N ARG A 43 -25.24 -13.26 -8.69
CA ARG A 43 -24.41 -13.56 -7.53
C ARG A 43 -22.93 -13.65 -7.92
N ASP A 44 -22.64 -14.22 -9.09
CA ASP A 44 -21.27 -14.42 -9.58
C ASP A 44 -20.60 -13.09 -9.96
N GLU A 45 -21.33 -12.17 -10.61
CA GLU A 45 -20.85 -10.81 -10.88
C GLU A 45 -20.49 -10.08 -9.58
N LYS A 46 -21.36 -10.16 -8.58
CA LYS A 46 -21.13 -9.56 -7.27
C LYS A 46 -19.93 -10.20 -6.57
N ALA A 47 -19.78 -11.52 -6.63
CA ALA A 47 -18.65 -12.23 -6.07
C ALA A 47 -17.31 -11.78 -6.69
N GLN A 48 -17.27 -11.65 -8.02
CA GLN A 48 -16.11 -11.13 -8.76
C GLN A 48 -15.75 -9.70 -8.33
N ILE A 49 -16.73 -8.81 -8.26
CA ILE A 49 -16.52 -7.42 -7.84
C ILE A 49 -16.02 -7.35 -6.40
N TYR A 50 -16.60 -8.13 -5.48
CA TYR A 50 -16.14 -8.21 -4.10
C TYR A 50 -14.70 -8.70 -3.99
N PHE A 51 -14.32 -9.72 -4.77
CA PHE A 51 -12.94 -10.20 -4.79
C PHE A 51 -11.99 -9.10 -5.27
N LYS A 52 -12.30 -8.43 -6.38
CA LYS A 52 -11.48 -7.34 -6.93
C LYS A 52 -11.35 -6.15 -5.97
N LEU A 53 -12.46 -5.72 -5.34
CA LEU A 53 -12.44 -4.72 -4.27
C LEU A 53 -11.52 -5.14 -3.12
N GLY A 54 -11.64 -6.39 -2.67
CA GLY A 54 -10.79 -6.97 -1.64
C GLY A 54 -9.30 -6.91 -1.99
N VAL A 55 -8.95 -7.25 -3.22
CA VAL A 55 -7.58 -7.18 -3.73
C VAL A 55 -7.08 -5.74 -3.78
N CYS A 56 -7.85 -4.80 -4.34
CA CYS A 56 -7.44 -3.38 -4.39
C CYS A 56 -7.23 -2.81 -2.98
N CYS A 57 -8.18 -3.04 -2.07
CA CYS A 57 -8.07 -2.59 -0.68
C CYS A 57 -6.83 -3.16 0.01
N LYS A 58 -6.51 -4.44 -0.23
CA LYS A 58 -5.29 -5.08 0.29
C LYS A 58 -4.04 -4.39 -0.28
N SER A 59 -4.00 -4.13 -1.59
CA SER A 59 -2.86 -3.52 -2.27
C SER A 59 -2.54 -2.11 -1.77
N ILE A 60 -3.54 -1.35 -1.31
CA ILE A 60 -3.33 -0.02 -0.72
C ILE A 60 -3.15 -0.03 0.81
N ASN A 61 -3.01 -1.21 1.42
CA ASN A 61 -2.93 -1.47 2.88
C ASN A 61 -4.20 -1.12 3.68
N ASN A 62 -5.35 -1.01 3.03
CA ASN A 62 -6.64 -0.89 3.73
C ASN A 62 -7.18 -2.29 4.09
N PHE A 63 -6.52 -2.95 5.04
CA PHE A 63 -6.82 -4.33 5.41
C PHE A 63 -8.21 -4.51 6.03
N LYS A 64 -8.81 -3.45 6.60
CA LYS A 64 -10.18 -3.48 7.13
C LYS A 64 -11.19 -3.70 6.01
N GLU A 65 -11.14 -2.86 4.97
CA GLU A 65 -12.04 -2.98 3.83
C GLU A 65 -11.70 -4.22 2.99
N ALA A 66 -10.42 -4.59 2.91
CA ALA A 66 -10.00 -5.82 2.24
C ALA A 66 -10.67 -7.05 2.87
N GLU A 67 -10.59 -7.19 4.20
CA GLU A 67 -11.23 -8.30 4.92
C GLU A 67 -12.74 -8.35 4.64
N SER A 68 -13.43 -7.22 4.79
CA SER A 68 -14.88 -7.12 4.55
C SER A 68 -15.27 -7.60 3.15
N ASN A 69 -14.62 -7.08 2.11
CA ASN A 69 -14.91 -7.44 0.73
C ASN A 69 -14.55 -8.90 0.42
N LEU A 70 -13.43 -9.42 0.94
CA LEU A 70 -13.04 -10.82 0.72
C LEU A 70 -13.99 -11.81 1.42
N ARG A 71 -14.50 -11.48 2.61
CA ARG A 71 -15.56 -12.28 3.26
C ARG A 71 -16.85 -12.28 2.43
N ASN A 72 -17.22 -11.13 1.85
CA ASN A 72 -18.38 -11.05 0.96
C ASN A 72 -18.17 -11.85 -0.32
N ALA A 73 -16.95 -11.89 -0.88
CA ALA A 73 -16.61 -12.72 -2.03
C ALA A 73 -16.76 -14.22 -1.70
N VAL A 74 -16.20 -14.68 -0.57
CA VAL A 74 -16.37 -16.06 -0.07
C VAL A 74 -17.85 -16.40 0.10
N SER A 75 -18.60 -15.53 0.79
CA SER A 75 -20.04 -15.75 1.05
C SER A 75 -20.87 -15.76 -0.23
N SER A 76 -20.45 -14.99 -1.23
CA SER A 76 -21.06 -14.98 -2.55
C SER A 76 -20.65 -16.17 -3.42
N GLY A 77 -19.74 -17.04 -2.97
CA GLY A 77 -19.35 -18.25 -3.69
C GLY A 77 -18.27 -18.02 -4.75
N TYR A 78 -17.37 -17.04 -4.54
CA TYR A 78 -16.24 -16.82 -5.44
C TYR A 78 -15.43 -18.12 -5.65
N PRO A 79 -15.16 -18.53 -6.90
CA PRO A 79 -14.74 -19.91 -7.19
C PRO A 79 -13.26 -20.19 -6.94
N ASP A 80 -12.40 -19.17 -7.02
CA ASP A 80 -10.94 -19.35 -6.91
C ASP A 80 -10.50 -19.37 -5.44
N ALA A 81 -9.71 -20.39 -5.08
CA ALA A 81 -9.15 -20.57 -3.75
C ALA A 81 -8.32 -19.36 -3.27
N GLN A 82 -7.78 -18.57 -4.20
CA GLN A 82 -6.99 -17.36 -3.94
C GLN A 82 -7.70 -16.36 -3.01
N VAL A 83 -9.03 -16.35 -2.97
CA VAL A 83 -9.80 -15.52 -2.02
C VAL A 83 -9.46 -15.83 -0.56
N TYR A 84 -9.25 -17.11 -0.22
CA TYR A 84 -8.91 -17.53 1.14
C TYR A 84 -7.49 -17.10 1.53
N LEU A 85 -6.54 -17.17 0.59
CA LEU A 85 -5.18 -16.66 0.80
C LEU A 85 -5.19 -15.14 1.06
N TYR A 86 -5.91 -14.37 0.25
CA TYR A 86 -5.99 -12.92 0.45
C TYR A 86 -6.75 -12.56 1.73
N LEU A 87 -7.81 -13.29 2.08
CA LEU A 87 -8.52 -13.08 3.33
C LEU A 87 -7.60 -13.38 4.53
N ALA A 88 -6.86 -14.48 4.49
CA ALA A 88 -5.87 -14.83 5.51
C ALA A 88 -4.79 -13.75 5.68
N GLN A 89 -4.29 -13.19 4.57
CA GLN A 89 -3.32 -12.09 4.59
C GLN A 89 -3.90 -10.82 5.21
N ALA A 90 -5.14 -10.44 4.88
CA ALA A 90 -5.80 -9.29 5.46
C ALA A 90 -6.04 -9.47 6.98
N LEU A 91 -6.54 -10.64 7.39
CA LEU A 91 -6.72 -11.00 8.80
C LEU A 91 -5.41 -10.96 9.58
N LYS A 92 -4.34 -11.53 9.02
CA LYS A 92 -3.01 -11.51 9.61
C LYS A 92 -2.48 -10.09 9.79
N ALA A 93 -2.63 -9.23 8.78
CA ALA A 93 -2.22 -7.82 8.86
C ALA A 93 -2.99 -7.05 9.94
N ARG A 94 -4.22 -7.49 10.22
CA ARG A 94 -5.08 -7.02 11.30
C ARG A 94 -4.84 -7.70 12.64
N GLN A 95 -3.85 -8.57 12.75
CA GLN A 95 -3.51 -9.35 13.95
C GLN A 95 -4.58 -10.36 14.39
N ASN A 96 -5.56 -10.65 13.51
CA ASN A 96 -6.55 -11.71 13.72
C ASN A 96 -5.93 -13.08 13.34
N TYR A 97 -4.88 -13.47 14.06
CA TYR A 97 -4.03 -14.60 13.70
C TYR A 97 -4.75 -15.95 13.72
N ALA A 98 -5.72 -16.13 14.64
CA ALA A 98 -6.48 -17.38 14.73
C ALA A 98 -7.31 -17.62 13.45
N GLU A 99 -8.14 -16.65 13.06
CA GLU A 99 -8.92 -16.75 11.82
C GLU A 99 -8.01 -16.76 10.58
N ALA A 100 -6.89 -16.03 10.59
CA ALA A 100 -5.93 -16.10 9.48
C ALA A 100 -5.43 -17.53 9.24
N ILE A 101 -5.11 -18.27 10.31
CA ILE A 101 -4.69 -19.68 10.24
C ILE A 101 -5.80 -20.56 9.64
N GLU A 102 -7.06 -20.36 10.04
CA GLU A 102 -8.21 -21.09 9.47
C GLU A 102 -8.34 -20.85 7.96
N GLN A 103 -8.17 -19.60 7.51
CA GLN A 103 -8.25 -19.24 6.09
C GLN A 103 -7.05 -19.77 5.30
N PHE A 104 -5.84 -19.80 5.86
CA PHE A 104 -4.69 -20.48 5.22
C PHE A 104 -4.92 -21.99 5.09
N ASN A 105 -5.47 -22.65 6.10
CA ASN A 105 -5.85 -24.07 6.01
C ASN A 105 -6.93 -24.30 4.95
N THR A 106 -7.92 -23.41 4.87
CA THR A 106 -8.98 -23.46 3.85
C THR A 106 -8.41 -23.27 2.44
N PHE A 107 -7.50 -22.31 2.25
CA PHE A 107 -6.78 -22.10 0.98
C PHE A 107 -6.08 -23.39 0.52
N LYS A 108 -5.32 -24.03 1.41
CA LYS A 108 -4.67 -25.32 1.14
C LYS A 108 -5.67 -26.43 0.79
N ALA A 109 -6.74 -26.57 1.58
CA ALA A 109 -7.77 -27.59 1.36
C ALA A 109 -8.53 -27.41 0.03
N LYS A 110 -8.62 -26.18 -0.48
CA LYS A 110 -9.23 -25.82 -1.75
C LYS A 110 -8.28 -25.91 -2.95
N GLY A 111 -7.09 -26.51 -2.78
CA GLY A 111 -6.11 -26.72 -3.86
C GLY A 111 -5.11 -25.58 -4.03
N GLY A 112 -5.07 -24.62 -3.11
CA GLY A 112 -4.04 -23.59 -3.08
C GLY A 112 -2.64 -24.14 -2.78
N ASP A 113 -1.61 -23.37 -3.11
CA ASP A 113 -0.22 -23.76 -2.88
C ASP A 113 0.04 -24.06 -1.39
N SER A 114 0.38 -25.33 -1.10
CA SER A 114 0.56 -25.79 0.28
C SER A 114 1.74 -25.11 0.96
N LYS A 115 2.79 -24.72 0.23
CA LYS A 115 3.95 -24.06 0.85
C LYS A 115 3.54 -22.67 1.35
N THR A 116 2.89 -21.89 0.51
CA THR A 116 2.36 -20.56 0.85
C THR A 116 1.42 -20.61 2.05
N ALA A 117 0.52 -21.59 2.10
CA ALA A 117 -0.38 -21.78 3.23
C ALA A 117 0.39 -22.06 4.54
N LEU A 118 1.33 -23.01 4.51
CA LEU A 118 2.12 -23.40 5.69
C LEU A 118 3.03 -22.28 6.19
N ASP A 119 3.64 -21.52 5.29
CA ASP A 119 4.44 -20.35 5.65
C ASP A 119 3.58 -19.24 6.28
N GLY A 120 2.36 -19.05 5.76
CA GLY A 120 1.35 -18.16 6.34
C GLY A 120 0.96 -18.54 7.76
N ILE A 121 0.65 -19.82 7.98
CA ILE A 121 0.30 -20.40 9.30
C ILE A 121 1.46 -20.21 10.28
N ARG A 122 2.67 -20.65 9.90
CA ARG A 122 3.88 -20.52 10.73
C ARG A 122 4.13 -19.07 11.11
N SER A 123 3.94 -18.14 10.16
CA SER A 123 4.12 -16.71 10.45
C SER A 123 3.10 -16.17 11.46
N CYS A 124 1.85 -16.66 11.45
CA CYS A 124 0.85 -16.30 12.44
C CYS A 124 1.20 -16.88 13.83
N GLU A 125 1.65 -18.13 13.90
CA GLU A 125 2.09 -18.78 15.13
C GLU A 125 3.30 -18.08 15.76
N ILE A 126 4.28 -17.70 14.95
CA ILE A 126 5.44 -16.90 15.39
C ILE A 126 4.97 -15.56 15.94
N ALA A 127 4.08 -14.86 15.23
CA ALA A 127 3.57 -13.57 15.68
C ALA A 127 2.87 -13.66 17.05
N LYS A 128 1.98 -14.66 17.24
CA LYS A 128 1.34 -14.94 18.53
C LYS A 128 2.38 -15.17 19.63
N ARG A 129 3.37 -16.02 19.39
CA ARG A 129 4.44 -16.30 20.35
C ARG A 129 5.22 -15.05 20.73
N ILE A 130 5.58 -14.20 19.75
CA ILE A 130 6.32 -12.96 20.00
C ILE A 130 5.50 -12.00 20.87
N LEU A 131 4.18 -11.90 20.63
CA LEU A 131 3.31 -11.05 21.44
C LEU A 131 3.14 -11.55 22.87
N GLU A 132 3.19 -12.86 23.09
CA GLU A 132 3.09 -13.50 24.40
C GLU A 132 4.45 -13.57 25.15
N THR A 133 5.57 -13.40 24.43
CA THR A 133 6.92 -13.52 24.99
C THR A 133 7.60 -12.16 25.06
N PRO A 134 7.82 -11.59 26.27
CA PRO A 134 8.56 -10.34 26.41
C PRO A 134 9.93 -10.43 25.76
N THR A 135 10.26 -9.45 24.91
CA THR A 135 11.59 -9.32 24.32
C THR A 135 12.41 -8.24 25.04
N ARG A 136 13.72 -8.20 24.83
CA ARG A 136 14.59 -7.14 25.35
C ARG A 136 14.35 -5.78 24.67
N PHE A 137 13.56 -5.74 23.60
CA PHE A 137 13.28 -4.56 22.82
C PHE A 137 11.86 -4.07 23.08
N LYS A 138 11.72 -2.75 23.23
CA LYS A 138 10.42 -2.07 23.22
C LYS A 138 10.25 -1.41 21.86
N ILE A 139 9.15 -1.69 21.18
CA ILE A 139 8.80 -1.07 19.90
C ILE A 139 7.76 0.01 20.19
N GLU A 140 8.06 1.23 19.76
CA GLU A 140 7.18 2.39 19.94
C GLU A 140 7.13 3.20 18.65
N ASN A 141 6.05 3.97 18.47
CA ASN A 141 5.99 4.94 17.40
C ASN A 141 7.01 6.05 17.68
N ALA A 142 7.81 6.38 16.66
CA ALA A 142 8.65 7.56 16.73
C ALA A 142 7.79 8.83 16.78
N PRO A 143 8.22 9.91 17.46
CA PRO A 143 7.41 11.12 17.63
C PRO A 143 7.12 11.86 16.32
N PHE A 144 7.85 11.53 15.25
CA PHE A 144 7.69 12.10 13.91
C PHE A 144 6.90 11.21 12.94
N ASN A 145 6.46 10.03 13.38
CA ASN A 145 5.54 9.20 12.61
C ASN A 145 4.21 9.96 12.43
N SER A 146 3.63 9.81 11.26
CA SER A 146 2.34 10.36 10.88
C SER A 146 1.29 9.24 10.80
N LYS A 147 0.03 9.64 10.58
CA LYS A 147 -1.05 8.70 10.21
C LYS A 147 -0.99 8.30 8.73
N ALA A 148 -0.16 8.99 7.94
CA ALA A 148 0.04 8.71 6.53
C ALA A 148 1.02 7.54 6.35
N LYS A 149 1.37 7.22 5.11
CA LYS A 149 2.35 6.18 4.80
C LYS A 149 3.75 6.76 4.93
N ASP A 150 4.41 6.50 6.06
CA ASP A 150 5.84 6.79 6.26
C ASP A 150 6.68 5.54 6.01
N TYR A 151 7.66 5.62 5.11
CA TYR A 151 8.41 4.44 4.70
C TYR A 151 9.81 4.76 4.18
N GLY A 152 10.63 3.72 4.05
CA GLY A 152 11.99 3.81 3.51
C GLY A 152 12.92 4.78 4.27
N PRO A 153 12.99 4.74 5.62
CA PRO A 153 13.89 5.62 6.35
C PRO A 153 15.36 5.26 6.10
N CYS A 154 16.21 6.27 6.03
CA CYS A 154 17.67 6.16 6.07
C CYS A 154 18.27 7.27 6.92
N PHE A 155 19.47 7.05 7.46
CA PHE A 155 20.21 8.15 8.10
C PHE A 155 20.75 9.09 7.02
N SER A 156 20.53 10.38 7.20
CA SER A 156 20.99 11.43 6.27
C SER A 156 22.20 12.20 6.78
N ASP A 157 22.83 11.74 7.86
CA ASP A 157 24.07 12.27 8.40
C ASP A 157 24.97 11.17 8.98
N LYS A 158 26.25 11.50 9.20
CA LYS A 158 27.23 10.55 9.76
C LYS A 158 27.05 10.30 11.26
N LYS A 159 26.33 11.18 11.97
CA LYS A 159 26.13 11.07 13.42
C LYS A 159 24.85 10.30 13.77
N ASN A 160 24.10 9.83 12.77
CA ASN A 160 22.80 9.18 12.96
C ASN A 160 21.82 10.06 13.75
N THR A 161 21.90 11.38 13.53
CA THR A 161 21.03 12.40 14.15
C THR A 161 20.02 12.96 13.17
N CYS A 162 20.13 12.68 11.87
CA CYS A 162 19.15 13.03 10.87
C CYS A 162 18.58 11.77 10.22
N ILE A 163 17.26 11.71 10.07
CA ILE A 163 16.57 10.64 9.36
C ILE A 163 15.82 11.26 8.20
N MET A 164 16.09 10.73 7.01
CA MET A 164 15.33 11.00 5.81
C MET A 164 14.40 9.82 5.52
N PHE A 165 13.17 10.08 5.10
CA PHE A 165 12.18 9.05 4.80
C PHE A 165 11.18 9.55 3.76
N SER A 166 10.44 8.63 3.15
CA SER A 166 9.38 8.95 2.21
C SER A 166 8.04 9.05 2.93
N SER A 167 7.23 10.03 2.56
CA SER A 167 5.90 10.20 3.15
C SER A 167 4.92 10.89 2.22
N ASN A 168 3.67 10.42 2.24
CA ASN A 168 2.54 11.09 1.61
C ASN A 168 1.68 11.90 2.61
N ARG A 169 2.29 12.37 3.70
CA ARG A 169 1.66 13.29 4.66
C ARG A 169 1.24 14.60 3.99
N GLU A 170 0.38 15.35 4.67
CA GLU A 170 0.03 16.71 4.24
C GLU A 170 1.27 17.61 4.19
N GLY A 171 1.30 18.53 3.21
CA GLY A 171 2.45 19.41 2.97
C GLY A 171 3.46 18.88 1.95
N ALA A 172 3.17 17.73 1.31
CA ALA A 172 3.83 17.29 0.08
C ALA A 172 3.69 18.35 -1.01
N MET A 173 4.67 18.47 -1.92
CA MET A 173 4.66 19.43 -3.03
C MET A 173 3.42 19.23 -3.92
N GLY A 174 3.04 17.98 -4.19
CA GLY A 174 1.84 17.62 -4.95
C GLY A 174 0.56 17.49 -4.11
N SER A 175 0.49 18.08 -2.92
CA SER A 175 -0.67 17.95 -2.02
C SER A 175 -1.98 18.32 -2.73
N GLY A 176 -2.96 17.43 -2.67
CA GLY A 176 -4.26 17.58 -3.35
C GLY A 176 -4.36 16.85 -4.69
N ASN A 177 -3.25 16.47 -5.31
CA ASN A 177 -3.23 15.61 -6.50
C ASN A 177 -3.29 14.14 -6.03
N ILE A 178 -4.49 13.63 -5.79
CA ILE A 178 -4.66 12.27 -5.26
C ILE A 178 -4.10 11.24 -6.23
N ASP A 179 -3.17 10.43 -5.75
CA ASP A 179 -2.53 9.35 -6.49
C ASP A 179 -3.53 8.20 -6.74
N ASP A 180 -3.79 7.91 -8.02
CA ASP A 180 -4.76 6.90 -8.47
C ASP A 180 -4.41 5.47 -8.00
N ILE A 181 -3.14 5.22 -7.65
CA ILE A 181 -2.65 3.94 -7.14
C ILE A 181 -2.99 3.80 -5.65
N SER A 182 -2.58 4.76 -4.82
CA SER A 182 -2.54 4.63 -3.36
C SER A 182 -3.65 5.38 -2.63
N GLY A 183 -4.29 6.36 -3.27
CA GLY A 183 -5.35 7.20 -2.72
C GLY A 183 -4.90 8.27 -1.74
N GLY A 184 -3.59 8.54 -1.65
CA GLY A 184 -3.02 9.61 -0.85
C GLY A 184 -2.43 10.72 -1.71
N ASN A 185 -1.77 11.69 -1.07
CA ASN A 185 -0.91 12.62 -1.79
C ASN A 185 0.24 11.87 -2.49
N PRO A 186 0.89 12.47 -3.48
CA PRO A 186 2.18 12.01 -3.95
C PRO A 186 3.16 11.97 -2.77
N SER A 187 3.99 10.93 -2.71
CA SER A 187 5.00 10.84 -1.66
C SER A 187 6.16 11.79 -1.96
N ASP A 188 6.70 12.40 -0.92
CA ASP A 188 7.91 13.23 -0.98
C ASP A 188 8.97 12.69 -0.02
N LEU A 189 10.20 13.22 -0.14
CA LEU A 189 11.26 12.98 0.83
C LEU A 189 11.23 14.03 1.94
N TRP A 190 11.17 13.54 3.17
CA TRP A 190 11.13 14.35 4.39
C TRP A 190 12.35 14.06 5.24
N GLU A 191 12.86 15.06 5.95
CA GLU A 191 13.96 14.94 6.90
C GLU A 191 13.54 15.42 8.29
N THR A 192 13.94 14.68 9.31
CA THR A 192 13.87 15.12 10.71
C THR A 192 15.24 15.03 11.37
N LYS A 193 15.46 15.87 12.38
CA LYS A 193 16.72 15.97 13.11
C LYS A 193 16.50 15.82 14.60
N LYS A 194 17.37 15.04 15.24
CA LYS A 194 17.48 14.88 16.68
C LYS A 194 18.39 15.97 17.24
N ASP A 195 17.91 16.68 18.25
CA ASP A 195 18.71 17.67 18.97
C ASP A 195 19.61 17.04 20.05
N LYS A 196 20.39 17.89 20.74
CA LYS A 196 21.31 17.46 21.81
C LYS A 196 20.61 16.89 23.05
N ASN A 197 19.31 17.12 23.20
CA ASN A 197 18.47 16.61 24.28
C ASN A 197 17.67 15.38 23.83
N GLU A 198 18.07 14.76 22.71
CA GLU A 198 17.42 13.60 22.09
C GLU A 198 15.99 13.82 21.59
N LYS A 199 15.59 15.08 21.41
CA LYS A 199 14.27 15.42 20.88
C LYS A 199 14.34 15.54 19.35
N TRP A 200 13.42 14.85 18.67
CA TRP A 200 13.25 14.95 17.22
C TRP A 200 12.44 16.20 16.85
N ALA A 201 12.89 16.91 15.82
CA ALA A 201 12.17 18.03 15.23
C ALA A 201 10.99 17.55 14.36
N THR A 202 10.04 18.45 14.11
CA THR A 202 9.01 18.22 13.08
C THR A 202 9.68 17.97 11.73
N PRO A 203 9.31 16.91 11.00
CA PRO A 203 9.87 16.64 9.68
C PRO A 203 9.63 17.80 8.70
N VAL A 204 10.63 18.10 7.89
CA VAL A 204 10.58 19.11 6.83
C VAL A 204 10.79 18.44 5.48
N ILE A 205 10.06 18.88 4.47
CA ILE A 205 10.23 18.40 3.10
C ILE A 205 11.58 18.84 2.53
N LEU A 206 12.20 17.99 1.71
CA LEU A 206 13.39 18.37 0.95
C LEU A 206 13.08 19.45 -0.10
N PRO A 207 14.07 20.24 -0.54
CA PRO A 207 13.84 21.37 -1.43
C PRO A 207 13.29 20.96 -2.80
N PRO A 208 12.71 21.90 -3.58
CA PRO A 208 12.17 21.65 -4.93
C PRO A 208 13.17 21.12 -5.97
N THR A 209 14.47 21.19 -5.68
CA THR A 209 15.50 20.54 -6.49
C THR A 209 15.46 19.01 -6.37
N ILE A 210 14.81 18.48 -5.34
CA ILE A 210 14.64 17.05 -5.04
C ILE A 210 13.18 16.63 -5.10
N CYS A 211 12.28 17.34 -4.42
CA CYS A 211 10.85 17.01 -4.33
C CYS A 211 10.04 17.79 -5.36
N THR A 212 9.11 17.13 -6.05
CA THR A 212 8.29 17.74 -7.11
C THR A 212 6.81 17.39 -6.90
N GLU A 213 5.93 17.80 -7.80
CA GLU A 213 4.50 17.51 -7.66
C GLU A 213 4.15 16.02 -7.89
N VAL A 214 5.10 15.19 -8.32
CA VAL A 214 4.91 13.75 -8.55
C VAL A 214 5.53 12.91 -7.42
N ASN A 215 5.36 11.59 -7.48
CA ASN A 215 5.87 10.71 -6.42
C ASN A 215 7.41 10.63 -6.40
N GLU A 216 8.03 11.06 -5.30
CA GLU A 216 9.38 10.68 -4.89
C GLU A 216 9.37 9.69 -3.72
N GLY A 217 10.30 8.73 -3.77
CA GLY A 217 10.34 7.65 -2.79
C GLY A 217 11.72 7.04 -2.61
N ARG A 218 11.90 6.33 -1.49
CA ARG A 218 13.08 5.54 -1.12
C ARG A 218 14.40 6.24 -1.42
N SER A 219 14.87 7.02 -0.46
CA SER A 219 16.18 7.65 -0.54
C SER A 219 17.29 6.77 0.03
N TRP A 220 18.50 7.00 -0.46
CA TRP A 220 19.73 6.49 0.13
C TRP A 220 20.85 7.50 -0.05
N LEU A 221 21.63 7.71 1.00
CA LEU A 221 22.75 8.65 1.00
C LEU A 221 24.08 7.89 0.93
N SER A 222 25.03 8.38 0.13
CA SER A 222 26.39 7.84 0.10
C SER A 222 27.06 7.92 1.48
N LEU A 223 28.02 7.03 1.74
CA LEU A 223 28.83 7.07 2.96
C LEU A 223 29.52 8.42 3.20
N LYS A 224 29.82 9.15 2.12
CA LYS A 224 30.42 10.49 2.20
C LYS A 224 29.38 11.58 2.50
N GLY A 225 28.10 11.32 2.26
CA GLY A 225 27.01 12.28 2.41
C GLY A 225 26.89 13.26 1.24
N ASP A 226 27.58 12.99 0.13
CA ASP A 226 27.70 13.88 -1.03
C ASP A 226 26.80 13.49 -2.20
N LEU A 227 26.23 12.28 -2.18
CA LEU A 227 25.32 11.78 -3.20
C LEU A 227 24.04 11.28 -2.55
N LEU A 228 22.90 11.79 -3.02
CA LEU A 228 21.56 11.33 -2.69
C LEU A 228 21.00 10.57 -3.89
N PHE A 229 20.68 9.30 -3.67
CA PHE A 229 19.95 8.47 -4.62
C PHE A 229 18.49 8.40 -4.19
N PHE A 230 17.55 8.51 -5.12
CA PHE A 230 16.12 8.41 -4.83
C PHE A 230 15.34 7.96 -6.05
N THR A 231 14.15 7.41 -5.85
CA THR A 231 13.23 7.11 -6.95
C THR A 231 12.28 8.27 -7.20
N ARG A 232 11.93 8.50 -8.47
CA ARG A 232 10.85 9.41 -8.87
C ARG A 232 10.00 8.73 -9.94
N CYS A 233 8.68 8.78 -9.78
CA CYS A 233 7.72 8.23 -10.71
C CYS A 233 7.07 9.39 -11.48
N PRO A 234 7.47 9.63 -12.75
CA PRO A 234 6.89 10.69 -13.56
C PRO A 234 5.43 10.37 -13.92
N GLU A 235 4.62 11.40 -14.08
CA GLU A 235 3.28 11.32 -14.66
C GLU A 235 3.25 12.02 -16.01
N ASP A 236 3.71 11.32 -17.05
CA ASP A 236 3.62 11.76 -18.44
C ASP A 236 2.47 11.02 -19.15
N LYS A 237 1.53 11.77 -19.73
CA LYS A 237 0.39 11.20 -20.46
C LYS A 237 0.77 10.58 -21.81
N GLN A 238 1.98 10.84 -22.31
CA GLN A 238 2.44 10.41 -23.63
C GLN A 238 3.53 9.32 -23.58
N ARG A 239 3.95 8.89 -22.39
CA ARG A 239 5.04 7.93 -22.21
C ARG A 239 4.71 6.89 -21.16
N ASN A 240 5.47 5.80 -21.15
CA ASN A 240 5.38 4.81 -20.07
C ASN A 240 5.93 5.41 -18.77
N ASN A 241 5.08 5.51 -17.75
CA ASN A 241 5.36 6.10 -16.44
C ASN A 241 6.12 5.16 -15.51
N TYR A 242 7.30 4.71 -15.94
CA TYR A 242 8.17 3.92 -15.06
C TYR A 242 8.90 4.84 -14.07
N CYS A 243 8.92 4.43 -12.81
CA CYS A 243 9.75 5.08 -11.81
C CYS A 243 11.24 4.94 -12.18
N GLY A 244 11.95 6.06 -12.18
CA GLY A 244 13.38 6.12 -12.45
C GLY A 244 14.21 6.24 -11.17
N LEU A 245 15.49 5.87 -11.25
CA LEU A 245 16.49 6.17 -10.23
C LEU A 245 17.16 7.51 -10.55
N PHE A 246 17.10 8.44 -9.60
CA PHE A 246 17.66 9.78 -9.69
C PHE A 246 18.84 9.93 -8.74
N LEU A 247 19.75 10.83 -9.11
CA LEU A 247 20.94 11.18 -8.36
C LEU A 247 20.98 12.69 -8.18
N SER A 248 21.15 13.13 -6.93
CA SER A 248 21.51 14.50 -6.61
C SER A 248 22.87 14.53 -5.93
N ARG A 249 23.66 15.56 -6.25
CA ARG A 249 24.98 15.79 -5.65
C ARG A 249 24.90 17.01 -4.74
N LYS A 250 25.36 16.86 -3.50
CA LYS A 250 25.53 17.99 -2.59
C LYS A 250 26.54 18.97 -3.19
N GLN A 251 26.11 20.19 -3.48
CA GLN A 251 26.98 21.29 -3.88
C GLN A 251 27.07 22.30 -2.73
N GLY A 252 28.28 22.56 -2.26
CA GLY A 252 28.54 23.50 -1.15
C GLY A 252 28.66 22.84 0.22
N SER A 253 29.19 23.62 1.16
CA SER A 253 29.41 23.24 2.56
C SER A 253 28.45 23.99 3.46
N THR A 254 27.23 23.46 3.57
CA THR A 254 26.31 23.77 4.66
C THR A 254 25.82 22.47 5.29
#